data_AF-A0A2H3KJH3-F1
#
_entry.id   AF-A0A2H3KJH3-F1
#
_cell.length_a   1.000
_cell.length_b   1.000
_cell.length_c   1.000
_cell.angle_alpha   90.00
_cell.angle_beta   90.00
_cell.angle_gamma   90.00
#
_symmetry.space_group_name_H-M   'P 1'
#
loop_
_entity.id
_entity.type
_entity.pdbx_description
1 polymer ?
#
loop_
_entity_poly.entity_id
_entity_poly.type
_entity_poly.pdbx_seq_one_letter_code
_entity_poly.pdbx_strand_id
1 'polypeptide(L)'
;MTTETDLIAPASIDRGAIDHVRSGQSYTRTFAVLALPRMLPPGALVPIMQLPGVQTALVNHPLPRALAKERLTHLAHQLGVALTQGGETGADEVLALHDLRRVLAAITEEQRALHLIGLYLTVAGADGRELHERSRQLRAACTEAQIMIVACDAHHWEGLLTTAPLGHDAVRSLFETDTPTLARLLPASSATLQSGQGVPILYGVRAEGSGAGQVGGAPVVLDRFALPSPHQATIAATGGGKTYQQASALLQRFAHGSCDLCVLDPKDQEYRTLIETGLGGTYLVLSAQAELQLNPLTLPWGEAAVGARLARLQIDLRARRAALVKHLVASEALARGMPLSGAAEAQLEETVLACYAQRGITSDPTTFHADVPDLRTVAQALAARPHDAALDAALTLFTEGSLGRLLHGNRPLPLAIPPSRLRADVGVLGIDLSAFVQGQDQTLQRVLPALIADYVMTVAMRGTGRPMELIIDEAWAVLNTAAGAQTIELLARLGRSLGVAVTVITQQIREFLVRRVGDQVVPNAAGMTFLDNCETILLLRQLRPARAGVQDDDNPILQAATKLGLTPGEITWLSRCRRDADGVTGLLLVGREPIPLRIPRAPAPIHALIPGARTPAAPPPDEEAADAGAVPT
;
A
#
# COMPACT_ATOMS: atom_id res chain seq x y z
N MET A 1 -2.67 -41.07 -37.15
CA MET A 1 -2.62 -39.76 -36.47
C MET A 1 -3.10 -40.00 -35.06
N THR A 2 -2.24 -39.83 -34.07
CA THR A 2 -2.63 -39.86 -32.65
C THR A 2 -3.36 -38.55 -32.34
N THR A 3 -4.58 -38.66 -31.85
CA THR A 3 -5.39 -37.51 -31.40
C THR A 3 -5.01 -37.14 -29.97
N GLU A 4 -5.34 -35.92 -29.52
CA GLU A 4 -5.18 -35.55 -28.11
C GLU A 4 -5.97 -36.50 -27.19
N THR A 5 -7.12 -36.99 -27.64
CA THR A 5 -7.90 -38.00 -26.92
C THR A 5 -7.11 -39.30 -26.70
N ASP A 6 -6.31 -39.72 -27.68
CA ASP A 6 -5.44 -40.91 -27.55
C ASP A 6 -4.29 -40.72 -26.55
N LEU A 7 -3.91 -39.47 -26.25
CA LEU A 7 -2.83 -39.15 -25.30
C LEU A 7 -3.31 -39.10 -23.84
N ILE A 8 -4.60 -38.78 -23.62
CA ILE A 8 -5.15 -38.55 -22.27
C ILE A 8 -6.05 -39.73 -21.82
N ALA A 9 -6.45 -40.61 -22.75
CA ALA A 9 -7.26 -41.78 -22.43
C ALA A 9 -6.48 -42.83 -21.63
N PRO A 10 -7.08 -43.42 -20.59
CA PRO A 10 -6.45 -44.50 -19.82
C PRO A 10 -6.36 -45.79 -20.64
N ALA A 11 -5.36 -46.62 -20.35
CA ALA A 11 -5.17 -47.91 -21.03
C ALA A 11 -6.32 -48.92 -20.77
N SER A 12 -7.01 -48.82 -19.63
CA SER A 12 -8.15 -49.67 -19.26
C SER A 12 -8.95 -49.03 -18.12
N ILE A 13 -10.25 -49.33 -18.03
CA ILE A 13 -11.14 -48.84 -16.97
C ILE A 13 -11.96 -50.01 -16.40
N ASP A 14 -11.95 -50.18 -15.08
CA ASP A 14 -12.79 -51.14 -14.35
C ASP A 14 -13.89 -50.40 -13.56
N ARG A 15 -15.14 -50.82 -13.81
CA ARG A 15 -16.38 -50.29 -13.21
C ARG A 15 -17.14 -51.35 -12.40
N GLY A 16 -16.54 -52.50 -12.13
CA GLY A 16 -17.18 -53.59 -11.39
C GLY A 16 -17.38 -53.31 -9.91
N ALA A 17 -16.62 -52.36 -9.34
CA ALA A 17 -16.76 -51.94 -7.95
C ALA A 17 -17.84 -50.86 -7.78
N ILE A 18 -18.65 -51.00 -6.73
CA ILE A 18 -19.72 -50.04 -6.41
C ILE A 18 -19.14 -48.74 -5.82
N ASP A 19 -18.02 -48.84 -5.08
CA ASP A 19 -17.51 -47.76 -4.24
C ASP A 19 -16.34 -46.97 -4.87
N HIS A 20 -15.90 -47.35 -6.08
CA HIS A 20 -14.86 -46.63 -6.83
C HIS A 20 -14.83 -47.04 -8.31
N VAL A 21 -14.08 -46.27 -9.12
CA VAL A 21 -13.66 -46.67 -10.47
C VAL A 21 -12.14 -46.78 -10.50
N ARG A 22 -11.61 -47.78 -11.21
CA ARG A 22 -10.17 -47.88 -11.46
C ARG A 22 -9.88 -47.49 -12.91
N SER A 23 -9.03 -46.48 -13.08
CA SER A 23 -8.56 -45.98 -14.37
C SER A 23 -7.05 -46.20 -14.45
N GLY A 24 -6.61 -47.16 -15.26
CA GLY A 24 -5.22 -47.62 -15.29
C GLY A 24 -4.73 -48.14 -13.93
N GLN A 25 -3.78 -47.42 -13.32
CA GLN A 25 -3.23 -47.73 -11.99
C GLN A 25 -3.91 -46.94 -10.85
N SER A 26 -4.77 -45.97 -11.17
CA SER A 26 -5.37 -45.08 -10.18
C SER A 26 -6.79 -45.50 -9.83
N TYR A 27 -7.16 -45.29 -8.56
CA TYR A 27 -8.49 -45.54 -8.02
C TYR A 27 -9.16 -44.20 -7.72
N THR A 28 -10.40 -44.00 -8.16
CA THR A 28 -11.12 -42.73 -8.02
C THR A 28 -12.50 -42.91 -7.39
N ARG A 29 -12.90 -41.97 -6.53
CA ARG A 29 -14.23 -41.90 -5.94
C ARG A 29 -14.78 -40.49 -6.08
N THR A 30 -16.03 -40.36 -6.53
CA THR A 30 -16.69 -39.06 -6.72
C THR A 30 -17.75 -38.81 -5.66
N PHE A 31 -17.83 -37.56 -5.24
CA PHE A 31 -18.83 -37.03 -4.32
C PHE A 31 -19.61 -35.89 -5.01
N ALA A 32 -20.92 -35.85 -4.79
CA ALA A 32 -21.77 -34.73 -5.17
C ALA A 32 -22.06 -33.86 -3.93
N VAL A 33 -22.01 -32.55 -4.10
CA VAL A 33 -22.43 -31.59 -3.07
C VAL A 33 -23.94 -31.47 -3.13
N LEU A 34 -24.60 -31.70 -2.00
CA LEU A 34 -26.05 -31.62 -1.86
C LEU A 34 -26.52 -30.26 -1.35
N ALA A 35 -25.75 -29.66 -0.45
CA ALA A 35 -26.10 -28.40 0.16
C ALA A 35 -24.85 -27.62 0.60
N LEU A 36 -24.97 -26.30 0.52
CA LEU A 36 -23.98 -25.35 1.00
C LEU A 36 -24.42 -24.78 2.36
N PRO A 37 -23.48 -24.28 3.19
CA PRO A 37 -23.85 -23.54 4.38
C PRO A 37 -24.65 -22.29 4.03
N ARG A 38 -25.51 -21.87 4.96
CA ARG A 38 -26.30 -20.64 4.83
C ARG A 38 -25.44 -19.40 4.60
N MET A 39 -24.24 -19.39 5.20
CA MET A 39 -23.23 -18.36 5.03
C MET A 39 -22.00 -18.99 4.41
N LEU A 40 -21.81 -18.77 3.11
CA LEU A 40 -20.60 -19.21 2.40
C LEU A 40 -19.55 -18.09 2.44
N PRO A 41 -18.41 -18.24 3.13
CA PRO A 41 -17.34 -17.24 3.08
C PRO A 41 -16.65 -17.26 1.71
N PRO A 42 -16.06 -16.14 1.25
CA PRO A 42 -15.21 -16.15 0.05
C PRO A 42 -14.08 -17.16 0.20
N GLY A 43 -13.85 -17.98 -0.83
CA GLY A 43 -12.77 -18.98 -0.83
C GLY A 43 -13.07 -20.25 -0.01
N ALA A 44 -14.32 -20.50 0.39
CA ALA A 44 -14.70 -21.68 1.17
C ALA A 44 -14.27 -23.03 0.55
N LEU A 45 -14.19 -23.11 -0.79
CA LEU A 45 -13.75 -24.32 -1.49
C LEU A 45 -12.23 -24.48 -1.57
N VAL A 46 -11.44 -23.43 -1.27
CA VAL A 46 -9.98 -23.45 -1.46
C VAL A 46 -9.30 -24.57 -0.66
N PRO A 47 -9.57 -24.78 0.64
CA PRO A 47 -8.94 -25.86 1.40
C PRO A 47 -9.27 -27.24 0.83
N ILE A 48 -10.51 -27.43 0.34
CA ILE A 48 -10.99 -28.67 -0.26
C ILE A 48 -10.30 -28.93 -1.61
N MET A 49 -10.19 -27.90 -2.44
CA MET A 49 -9.53 -27.97 -3.76
C MET A 49 -8.02 -28.21 -3.65
N GLN A 50 -7.40 -27.86 -2.52
CA GLN A 50 -5.98 -28.06 -2.26
C GLN A 50 -5.65 -29.44 -1.68
N LEU A 51 -6.66 -30.26 -1.35
CA LEU A 51 -6.43 -31.61 -0.87
C LEU A 51 -5.76 -32.48 -1.95
N PRO A 52 -4.76 -33.31 -1.59
CA PRO A 52 -4.04 -34.12 -2.56
C PRO A 52 -4.96 -35.05 -3.36
N GLY A 53 -4.87 -34.96 -4.70
CA GLY A 53 -5.63 -35.83 -5.60
C GLY A 53 -7.12 -35.52 -5.68
N VAL A 54 -7.57 -34.35 -5.19
CA VAL A 54 -8.94 -33.87 -5.36
C VAL A 54 -9.07 -33.07 -6.66
N GLN A 55 -10.10 -33.38 -7.42
CA GLN A 55 -10.54 -32.67 -8.61
C GLN A 55 -11.95 -32.14 -8.35
N THR A 56 -12.17 -30.87 -8.70
CA THR A 56 -13.46 -30.21 -8.49
C THR A 56 -14.04 -29.80 -9.83
N ALA A 57 -15.33 -30.11 -10.05
CA ALA A 57 -16.08 -29.60 -11.18
C ALA A 57 -17.33 -28.86 -10.69
N LEU A 58 -17.51 -27.66 -11.24
CA LEU A 58 -18.69 -26.82 -11.05
C LEU A 58 -19.37 -26.67 -12.40
N VAL A 59 -20.59 -27.19 -12.50
CA VAL A 59 -21.43 -27.09 -13.69
C VAL A 59 -22.53 -26.09 -13.39
N ASN A 60 -22.70 -25.08 -14.25
CA ASN A 60 -23.70 -24.04 -14.08
C ASN A 60 -24.76 -24.11 -15.20
N HIS A 61 -26.02 -24.15 -14.80
CA HIS A 61 -27.19 -24.04 -15.66
C HIS A 61 -28.04 -22.83 -15.23
N PRO A 62 -27.84 -21.65 -15.84
CA PRO A 62 -28.65 -20.47 -15.55
C PRO A 62 -30.13 -20.74 -15.82
N LEU A 63 -31.01 -20.38 -14.88
CA LEU A 63 -32.46 -20.52 -15.06
C LEU A 63 -33.03 -19.31 -15.82
N PRO A 64 -33.93 -19.52 -16.79
CA PRO A 64 -34.69 -18.43 -17.40
C PRO A 64 -35.45 -17.64 -16.34
N ARG A 65 -35.36 -16.30 -16.39
CA ARG A 65 -35.94 -15.40 -15.37
C ARG A 65 -37.44 -15.62 -15.16
N ALA A 66 -38.19 -15.84 -16.23
CA ALA A 66 -39.63 -16.10 -16.16
C ALA A 66 -39.94 -17.34 -15.30
N LEU A 67 -39.20 -18.43 -15.52
CA LEU A 67 -39.34 -19.67 -14.77
C LEU A 67 -38.91 -19.52 -13.31
N ALA A 68 -37.81 -18.80 -13.06
CA ALA A 68 -37.34 -18.52 -11.70
C ALA A 68 -38.37 -17.71 -10.90
N LYS A 69 -38.97 -16.68 -11.53
CA LYS A 69 -40.02 -15.86 -10.91
C LYS A 69 -41.26 -16.68 -10.58
N GLU A 70 -41.75 -17.48 -11.53
CA GLU A 70 -42.91 -18.33 -11.35
C GLU A 70 -42.70 -19.31 -10.19
N ARG A 71 -41.57 -20.03 -10.19
CA ARG A 71 -41.22 -20.99 -9.13
C ARG A 71 -41.11 -20.36 -7.75
N LEU A 72 -40.34 -19.28 -7.61
CA LEU A 72 -40.15 -18.62 -6.31
C LEU A 72 -41.45 -18.00 -5.80
N THR A 73 -42.30 -17.48 -6.70
CA THR A 73 -43.64 -16.97 -6.34
C THR A 73 -44.50 -18.10 -5.78
N HIS A 74 -44.50 -19.26 -6.44
CA HIS A 74 -45.25 -20.43 -6.00
C HIS A 74 -44.74 -20.96 -4.65
N LEU A 75 -43.43 -21.09 -4.46
CA LEU A 75 -42.82 -21.51 -3.20
C LEU A 75 -43.12 -20.53 -2.06
N ALA A 76 -43.01 -19.22 -2.30
CA ALA A 76 -43.35 -18.20 -1.30
C ALA A 76 -44.84 -18.23 -0.93
N HIS A 77 -45.72 -18.54 -1.89
CA HIS A 77 -47.14 -18.71 -1.63
C HIS A 77 -47.42 -19.96 -0.79
N GLN A 78 -46.86 -21.11 -1.15
CA GLN A 78 -47.01 -22.37 -0.40
C GLN A 78 -46.50 -22.23 1.04
N LEU A 79 -45.31 -21.67 1.22
CA LEU A 79 -44.74 -21.44 2.55
C LEU A 79 -45.56 -20.43 3.36
N GLY A 80 -46.07 -19.38 2.71
CA GLY A 80 -46.99 -18.43 3.32
C GLY A 80 -48.30 -19.07 3.79
N VAL A 81 -48.88 -19.97 3.01
CA VAL A 81 -50.09 -20.71 3.38
C VAL A 81 -49.82 -21.68 4.52
N ALA A 82 -48.71 -22.43 4.47
CA ALA A 82 -48.31 -23.34 5.55
C ALA A 82 -48.14 -22.61 6.90
N LEU A 83 -47.48 -21.45 6.89
CA LEU A 83 -47.31 -20.59 8.06
C LEU A 83 -48.63 -20.06 8.64
N THR A 84 -49.67 -19.91 7.81
CA THR A 84 -51.01 -19.48 8.26
C THR A 84 -51.91 -20.61 8.75
N GLN A 85 -51.62 -21.86 8.37
CA GLN A 85 -52.46 -23.04 8.67
C GLN A 85 -51.84 -23.96 9.74
N GLY A 86 -50.53 -23.90 9.99
CA GLY A 86 -49.84 -24.66 11.03
C GLY A 86 -49.89 -23.99 12.40
N GLY A 87 -50.46 -24.68 13.40
CA GLY A 87 -50.35 -24.28 14.81
C GLY A 87 -48.96 -24.64 15.33
N GLU A 88 -48.22 -23.63 15.80
CA GLU A 88 -46.79 -23.60 16.13
C GLU A 88 -45.88 -23.25 14.94
N THR A 89 -45.62 -21.95 14.78
CA THR A 89 -44.79 -21.37 13.73
C THR A 89 -43.31 -21.46 14.10
N GLY A 90 -42.51 -22.20 13.33
CA GLY A 90 -41.06 -22.25 13.52
C GLY A 90 -40.38 -20.95 13.08
N ALA A 91 -39.47 -20.39 13.89
CA ALA A 91 -38.72 -19.19 13.55
C ALA A 91 -37.95 -19.32 12.21
N ASP A 92 -37.52 -20.54 11.87
CA ASP A 92 -36.81 -20.85 10.63
C ASP A 92 -37.69 -20.72 9.38
N GLU A 93 -38.97 -21.08 9.47
CA GLU A 93 -39.90 -21.02 8.33
C GLU A 93 -40.29 -19.57 7.99
N VAL A 94 -40.48 -18.74 9.02
CA VAL A 94 -40.72 -17.29 8.86
C VAL A 94 -39.52 -16.62 8.20
N LEU A 95 -38.31 -17.00 8.64
CA LEU A 95 -37.08 -16.46 8.10
C LEU A 95 -36.82 -16.94 6.66
N ALA A 96 -37.13 -18.20 6.35
CA ALA A 96 -37.07 -18.74 4.99
C ALA A 96 -38.03 -18.01 4.04
N LEU A 97 -39.25 -17.69 4.48
CA LEU A 97 -40.19 -16.89 3.69
C LEU A 97 -39.67 -15.47 3.43
N HIS A 98 -39.05 -14.86 4.44
CA HIS A 98 -38.44 -13.55 4.29
C HIS A 98 -37.29 -13.57 3.27
N ASP A 99 -36.41 -14.58 3.36
CA ASP A 99 -35.29 -14.77 2.43
C ASP A 99 -35.79 -15.02 0.99
N LEU A 100 -36.82 -15.86 0.80
CA LEU A 100 -37.44 -16.10 -0.51
C LEU A 100 -37.99 -14.80 -1.12
N ARG A 101 -38.72 -13.99 -0.35
CA ARG A 101 -39.27 -12.71 -0.82
C ARG A 101 -38.17 -11.72 -1.20
N ARG A 102 -37.07 -11.68 -0.44
CA ARG A 102 -35.90 -10.85 -0.74
C ARG A 102 -35.23 -11.27 -2.06
N VAL A 103 -35.05 -12.56 -2.29
CA VAL A 103 -34.49 -13.08 -3.55
C VAL A 103 -35.43 -12.80 -4.73
N LEU A 104 -36.74 -12.99 -4.55
CA LEU A 104 -37.76 -12.72 -5.56
C LEU A 104 -37.79 -11.24 -5.97
N ALA A 105 -37.69 -10.31 -5.00
CA ALA A 105 -37.59 -8.88 -5.26
C ALA A 105 -36.33 -8.55 -6.09
N ALA A 106 -35.17 -9.07 -5.69
CA ALA A 106 -33.91 -8.84 -6.39
C ALA A 106 -33.88 -9.40 -7.82
N ILE A 107 -34.57 -10.52 -8.08
CA ILE A 107 -34.75 -11.07 -9.44
C ILE A 107 -35.69 -10.18 -10.27
N THR A 108 -36.74 -9.63 -9.65
CA THR A 108 -37.72 -8.76 -10.31
C THR A 108 -37.11 -7.40 -10.69
N GLU A 109 -36.20 -6.88 -9.87
CA GLU A 109 -35.45 -5.63 -10.09
C GLU A 109 -34.22 -5.80 -11.01
N GLU A 110 -34.07 -6.97 -11.64
CA GLU A 110 -32.94 -7.32 -12.51
C GLU A 110 -31.55 -7.31 -11.86
N GLN A 111 -31.47 -7.33 -10.53
CA GLN A 111 -30.19 -7.32 -9.81
C GLN A 111 -29.58 -8.71 -9.63
N ARG A 112 -30.36 -9.80 -9.79
CA ARG A 112 -29.89 -11.19 -9.56
C ARG A 112 -30.48 -12.20 -10.54
N ALA A 113 -29.75 -13.28 -10.79
CA ALA A 113 -30.22 -14.48 -11.48
C ALA A 113 -30.17 -15.72 -10.55
N LEU A 114 -31.09 -16.65 -10.79
CA LEU A 114 -31.14 -17.97 -10.15
C LEU A 114 -30.45 -19.00 -11.08
N HIS A 115 -29.73 -19.94 -10.48
CA HIS A 115 -28.92 -20.94 -11.19
C HIS A 115 -29.23 -22.33 -10.64
N LEU A 116 -29.25 -23.34 -11.51
CA LEU A 116 -29.12 -24.73 -11.13
C LEU A 116 -27.65 -25.11 -11.28
N ILE A 117 -27.02 -25.56 -10.20
CA ILE A 117 -25.60 -25.90 -10.22
C ILE A 117 -25.35 -27.32 -9.75
N GLY A 118 -24.37 -27.97 -10.37
CA GLY A 118 -23.80 -29.23 -9.92
C GLY A 118 -22.38 -28.99 -9.45
N LEU A 119 -22.05 -29.44 -8.23
CA LEU A 119 -20.70 -29.32 -7.68
C LEU A 119 -20.21 -30.71 -7.27
N TYR A 120 -19.14 -31.16 -7.90
CA TYR A 120 -18.64 -32.53 -7.81
C TYR A 120 -17.18 -32.53 -7.38
N LEU A 121 -16.83 -33.44 -6.49
CA LEU A 121 -15.49 -33.62 -5.91
C LEU A 121 -15.04 -35.06 -6.17
N THR A 122 -14.09 -35.25 -7.09
CA THR A 122 -13.49 -36.57 -7.37
C THR A 122 -12.14 -36.67 -6.70
N VAL A 123 -11.94 -37.67 -5.86
CA VAL A 123 -10.67 -37.96 -5.20
C VAL A 123 -9.99 -39.16 -5.84
N ALA A 124 -8.69 -39.07 -6.07
CA ALA A 124 -7.86 -40.12 -6.63
C ALA A 124 -6.83 -40.65 -5.61
N GLY A 125 -6.53 -41.94 -5.65
CA GLY A 125 -5.44 -42.60 -4.91
C GLY A 125 -4.72 -43.64 -5.78
N ALA A 126 -3.47 -43.96 -5.45
CA ALA A 126 -2.70 -44.98 -6.16
C ALA A 126 -3.18 -46.41 -5.84
N ASP A 127 -3.81 -46.60 -4.68
CA ASP A 127 -4.45 -47.85 -4.28
C ASP A 127 -5.72 -47.61 -3.45
N GLY A 128 -6.44 -48.69 -3.13
CA GLY A 128 -7.68 -48.63 -2.37
C GLY A 128 -7.51 -48.09 -0.93
N ARG A 129 -6.34 -48.27 -0.30
CA ARG A 129 -6.07 -47.74 1.04
C ARG A 129 -5.89 -46.23 1.00
N GLU A 130 -5.09 -45.74 0.06
CA GLU A 130 -4.88 -44.31 -0.15
C GLU A 130 -6.16 -43.60 -0.57
N LEU A 131 -6.96 -44.22 -1.46
CA LEU A 131 -8.28 -43.70 -1.83
C LEU A 131 -9.20 -43.57 -0.61
N HIS A 132 -9.21 -44.57 0.26
CA HIS A 132 -10.00 -44.55 1.49
C HIS A 132 -9.56 -43.42 2.42
N GLU A 133 -8.25 -43.25 2.64
CA GLU A 133 -7.70 -42.20 3.49
C GLU A 133 -8.04 -40.80 2.96
N ARG A 134 -7.77 -40.54 1.69
CA ARG A 134 -8.08 -39.24 1.07
C ARG A 134 -9.58 -38.96 1.05
N SER A 135 -10.42 -39.98 0.86
CA SER A 135 -11.87 -39.84 1.00
C SER A 135 -12.30 -39.41 2.41
N ARG A 136 -11.63 -39.90 3.46
CA ARG A 136 -11.89 -39.46 4.84
C ARG A 136 -11.49 -38.01 5.05
N GLN A 137 -10.32 -37.60 4.56
CA GLN A 137 -9.83 -36.22 4.64
C GLN A 137 -10.77 -35.25 3.91
N LEU A 138 -11.23 -35.61 2.71
CA LEU A 138 -12.22 -34.84 1.97
C LEU A 138 -13.52 -34.65 2.75
N ARG A 139 -14.07 -35.73 3.32
CA ARG A 139 -15.29 -35.67 4.15
C ARG A 139 -15.10 -34.79 5.39
N ALA A 140 -13.93 -34.87 6.03
CA ALA A 140 -13.61 -34.04 7.20
C ALA A 140 -13.56 -32.54 6.82
N ALA A 141 -12.85 -32.19 5.75
CA ALA A 141 -12.77 -30.81 5.26
C ALA A 141 -14.15 -30.25 4.84
N CYS A 142 -14.98 -31.07 4.19
CA CYS A 142 -16.35 -30.65 3.85
C CYS A 142 -17.21 -30.46 5.10
N THR A 143 -17.08 -31.33 6.11
CA THR A 143 -17.78 -31.19 7.40
C THR A 143 -17.40 -29.90 8.10
N GLU A 144 -16.11 -29.57 8.16
CA GLU A 144 -15.60 -28.32 8.75
C GLU A 144 -16.14 -27.09 8.01
N ALA A 145 -16.18 -27.15 6.68
CA ALA A 145 -16.78 -26.11 5.84
C ALA A 145 -18.32 -26.09 5.87
N GLN A 146 -18.96 -27.00 6.62
CA GLN A 146 -20.41 -27.20 6.66
C GLN A 146 -21.04 -27.44 5.27
N ILE A 147 -20.28 -28.08 4.37
CA ILE A 147 -20.71 -28.49 3.04
C ILE A 147 -21.18 -29.94 3.10
N MET A 148 -22.43 -30.18 2.72
CA MET A 148 -23.01 -31.52 2.71
C MET A 148 -22.66 -32.24 1.40
N ILE A 149 -22.06 -33.42 1.51
CA ILE A 149 -21.66 -34.23 0.36
C ILE A 149 -22.21 -35.65 0.46
N VAL A 150 -22.45 -36.28 -0.68
CA VAL A 150 -22.83 -37.69 -0.81
C VAL A 150 -21.90 -38.40 -1.78
N ALA A 151 -21.54 -39.66 -1.49
CA ALA A 151 -20.77 -40.47 -2.43
C ALA A 151 -21.66 -40.90 -3.60
N CYS A 152 -21.13 -40.84 -4.81
CA CYS A 152 -21.83 -41.28 -6.02
C CYS A 152 -21.65 -42.80 -6.22
N ASP A 153 -22.00 -43.60 -5.22
CA ASP A 153 -21.86 -45.06 -5.27
C ASP A 153 -22.62 -45.62 -6.49
N ALA A 154 -22.02 -46.60 -7.19
CA ALA A 154 -22.43 -47.12 -8.50
C ALA A 154 -22.44 -46.10 -9.67
N HIS A 155 -22.15 -44.83 -9.41
CA HIS A 155 -22.11 -43.73 -10.39
C HIS A 155 -20.75 -43.01 -10.45
N HIS A 156 -19.69 -43.66 -9.97
CA HIS A 156 -18.35 -43.08 -9.96
C HIS A 156 -17.76 -42.93 -11.37
N TRP A 157 -18.27 -43.67 -12.35
CA TRP A 157 -17.88 -43.50 -13.75
C TRP A 157 -18.40 -42.18 -14.31
N GLU A 158 -19.69 -41.91 -14.10
CA GLU A 158 -20.33 -40.65 -14.44
C GLU A 158 -19.67 -39.51 -13.69
N GLY A 159 -19.36 -39.72 -12.41
CA GLY A 159 -18.60 -38.77 -11.58
C GLY A 159 -17.25 -38.41 -12.18
N LEU A 160 -16.46 -39.41 -12.59
CA LEU A 160 -15.17 -39.20 -13.24
C LEU A 160 -15.32 -38.42 -14.55
N LEU A 161 -16.30 -38.77 -15.39
CA LEU A 161 -16.57 -38.05 -16.64
C LEU A 161 -16.97 -36.59 -16.40
N THR A 162 -17.80 -36.33 -15.37
CA THR A 162 -18.22 -34.98 -15.01
C THR A 162 -17.06 -34.14 -14.48
N THR A 163 -16.13 -34.73 -13.74
CA THR A 163 -14.94 -34.02 -13.24
C THR A 163 -13.81 -33.91 -14.25
N ALA A 164 -13.86 -34.68 -15.34
CA ALA A 164 -12.94 -34.54 -16.45
C ALA A 164 -13.23 -33.25 -17.25
N PRO A 165 -12.24 -32.67 -17.96
CA PRO A 165 -12.41 -31.45 -18.75
C PRO A 165 -13.18 -31.68 -20.06
N LEU A 166 -14.24 -32.50 -20.01
CA LEU A 166 -15.10 -32.85 -21.15
C LEU A 166 -16.30 -31.92 -21.28
N GLY A 167 -16.58 -31.10 -20.25
CA GLY A 167 -17.70 -30.15 -20.26
C GLY A 167 -19.08 -30.81 -20.23
N HIS A 168 -19.20 -32.04 -19.72
CA HIS A 168 -20.44 -32.80 -19.70
C HIS A 168 -20.81 -33.23 -18.28
N ASP A 169 -22.01 -32.85 -17.81
CA ASP A 169 -22.54 -33.33 -16.53
C ASP A 169 -23.36 -34.62 -16.70
N ALA A 170 -22.72 -35.75 -16.39
CA ALA A 170 -23.33 -37.07 -16.41
C ALA A 170 -24.04 -37.44 -15.09
N VAL A 171 -23.68 -36.79 -13.97
CA VAL A 171 -24.21 -37.12 -12.63
C VAL A 171 -25.53 -36.40 -12.38
N ARG A 172 -25.66 -35.15 -12.83
CA ARG A 172 -26.89 -34.34 -12.74
C ARG A 172 -27.47 -34.20 -11.32
N SER A 173 -26.61 -34.23 -10.30
CA SER A 173 -26.98 -33.87 -8.93
C SER A 173 -26.92 -32.35 -8.80
N LEU A 174 -28.05 -31.70 -9.13
CA LEU A 174 -28.16 -30.25 -9.21
C LEU A 174 -28.93 -29.68 -8.02
N PHE A 175 -28.50 -28.52 -7.52
CA PHE A 175 -29.24 -27.72 -6.54
C PHE A 175 -29.33 -26.26 -6.97
N GLU A 176 -30.35 -25.55 -6.46
CA GLU A 176 -30.61 -24.16 -6.81
C GLU A 176 -29.75 -23.19 -5.97
N THR A 177 -29.23 -22.14 -6.61
CA THR A 177 -28.44 -21.09 -5.94
C THR A 177 -28.59 -19.71 -6.61
N ASP A 178 -28.16 -18.65 -5.93
CA ASP A 178 -28.13 -17.29 -6.47
C ASP A 178 -26.73 -16.88 -6.98
N THR A 179 -26.70 -15.81 -7.77
CA THR A 179 -25.44 -15.35 -8.42
C THR A 179 -24.33 -15.00 -7.42
N PRO A 180 -24.60 -14.29 -6.30
CA PRO A 180 -23.58 -14.05 -5.27
C PRO A 180 -23.02 -15.33 -4.64
N THR A 181 -23.86 -16.32 -4.36
CA THR A 181 -23.40 -17.59 -3.77
C THR A 181 -22.54 -18.36 -4.77
N LEU A 182 -22.97 -18.44 -6.04
CA LEU A 182 -22.19 -19.04 -7.12
C LEU A 182 -20.81 -18.37 -7.27
N ALA A 183 -20.75 -17.04 -7.22
CA ALA A 183 -19.49 -16.31 -7.33
C ALA A 183 -18.50 -16.64 -6.19
N ARG A 184 -19.01 -16.95 -4.99
CA ARG A 184 -18.17 -17.34 -3.83
C ARG A 184 -17.63 -18.78 -3.91
N LEU A 185 -18.25 -19.63 -4.73
CA LEU A 185 -17.74 -20.98 -5.03
C LEU A 185 -16.59 -20.94 -6.04
N LEU A 186 -16.43 -19.85 -6.80
CA LEU A 186 -15.30 -19.73 -7.70
C LEU A 186 -14.01 -19.65 -6.86
N PRO A 187 -12.96 -20.41 -7.23
CA PRO A 187 -11.68 -20.33 -6.56
C PRO A 187 -11.11 -18.93 -6.76
N ALA A 188 -11.21 -18.09 -5.73
CA ALA A 188 -10.42 -16.89 -5.65
C ALA A 188 -8.97 -17.34 -5.40
N SER A 189 -8.24 -17.64 -6.48
CA SER A 189 -6.81 -17.87 -6.41
C SER A 189 -6.14 -16.59 -5.94
N SER A 190 -5.89 -16.46 -4.63
CA SER A 190 -4.69 -15.77 -4.20
C SER A 190 -3.55 -16.77 -4.40
N ALA A 191 -2.69 -16.54 -5.39
CA ALA A 191 -1.34 -17.09 -5.31
C ALA A 191 -0.82 -16.77 -3.90
N THR A 192 -0.27 -17.75 -3.20
CA THR A 192 0.35 -17.52 -1.89
C THR A 192 1.37 -16.40 -2.07
N LEU A 193 1.16 -15.26 -1.41
CA LEU A 193 2.06 -14.11 -1.52
C LEU A 193 3.41 -14.52 -0.94
N GLN A 194 4.41 -14.71 -1.79
CA GLN A 194 5.78 -14.95 -1.35
C GLN A 194 6.40 -13.61 -0.96
N SER A 195 6.98 -13.52 0.24
CA SER A 195 7.70 -12.33 0.72
C SER A 195 8.78 -11.90 -0.30
N GLY A 196 8.86 -10.60 -0.60
CA GLY A 196 9.81 -10.06 -1.57
C GLY A 196 9.31 -8.84 -2.35
N GLN A 197 10.02 -8.51 -3.45
CA GLN A 197 9.59 -7.49 -4.40
C GLN A 197 8.35 -7.97 -5.16
N GLY A 198 7.39 -7.07 -5.42
CA GLY A 198 6.15 -7.42 -6.12
C GLY A 198 4.98 -7.80 -5.22
N VAL A 199 5.18 -7.86 -3.89
CA VAL A 199 4.09 -8.20 -2.95
C VAL A 199 3.21 -6.96 -2.73
N PRO A 200 1.91 -7.04 -3.07
CA PRO A 200 0.99 -5.93 -2.89
C PRO A 200 0.75 -5.67 -1.40
N ILE A 201 0.49 -4.41 -1.05
CA ILE A 201 0.02 -4.03 0.28
C ILE A 201 -1.51 -3.94 0.32
N LEU A 202 -2.10 -4.26 1.45
CA LEU A 202 -3.52 -4.07 1.74
C LEU A 202 -3.77 -2.60 2.10
N TYR A 203 -4.55 -1.91 1.27
CA TYR A 203 -5.03 -0.55 1.56
C TYR A 203 -6.24 -0.56 2.48
N GLY A 204 -7.08 -1.60 2.39
CA GLY A 204 -8.32 -1.73 3.16
C GLY A 204 -9.28 -2.69 2.48
N VAL A 205 -10.57 -2.50 2.68
CA VAL A 205 -11.65 -3.24 2.01
C VAL A 205 -12.54 -2.30 1.21
N ARG A 206 -13.11 -2.76 0.10
CA ARG A 206 -14.11 -1.98 -0.65
C ARG A 206 -15.31 -1.68 0.24
N ALA A 207 -15.82 -0.46 0.18
CA ALA A 207 -16.91 -0.01 1.04
C ALA A 207 -18.29 0.03 0.36
N GLU A 208 -18.39 -0.40 -0.90
CA GLU A 208 -19.63 -0.40 -1.68
C GLU A 208 -20.66 -1.42 -1.17
N GLY A 209 -21.94 -1.03 -1.12
CA GLY A 209 -23.05 -1.88 -0.64
C GLY A 209 -23.21 -1.96 0.87
N SER A 210 -22.17 -1.64 1.63
CA SER A 210 -22.23 -1.46 3.08
C SER A 210 -22.56 -0.01 3.41
N GLY A 211 -23.73 0.24 4.00
CA GLY A 211 -23.89 1.41 4.87
C GLY A 211 -22.71 1.48 5.84
N ALA A 212 -22.32 2.68 6.27
CA ALA A 212 -21.03 2.97 6.90
C ALA A 212 -20.81 2.37 8.32
N GLY A 213 -21.18 1.10 8.52
CA GLY A 213 -21.04 0.27 9.71
C GLY A 213 -20.97 -1.25 9.43
N GLN A 214 -20.84 -1.72 8.18
CA GLN A 214 -20.52 -3.14 7.90
C GLN A 214 -19.06 -3.32 7.46
N VAL A 215 -18.46 -4.45 7.85
CA VAL A 215 -17.01 -4.74 7.77
C VAL A 215 -16.68 -5.76 6.64
N GLY A 216 -17.65 -6.14 5.81
CA GLY A 216 -17.56 -7.29 4.89
C GLY A 216 -17.23 -6.99 3.43
N GLY A 217 -16.29 -6.10 3.14
CA GLY A 217 -15.87 -5.76 1.77
C GLY A 217 -14.74 -6.64 1.21
N ALA A 218 -14.62 -6.73 -0.12
CA ALA A 218 -13.47 -7.39 -0.75
C ALA A 218 -12.17 -6.61 -0.43
N PRO A 219 -11.05 -7.29 -0.11
CA PRO A 219 -9.78 -6.62 0.16
C PRO A 219 -9.29 -5.85 -1.07
N VAL A 220 -8.76 -4.66 -0.84
CA VAL A 220 -8.13 -3.81 -1.84
C VAL A 220 -6.62 -3.92 -1.63
N VAL A 221 -5.98 -4.73 -2.48
CA VAL A 221 -4.54 -4.97 -2.45
C VAL A 221 -3.89 -4.35 -3.70
N LEU A 222 -2.75 -3.70 -3.53
CA LEU A 222 -2.06 -3.01 -4.62
C LEU A 222 -0.55 -3.08 -4.44
N ASP A 223 0.17 -3.46 -5.50
CA ASP A 223 1.61 -3.23 -5.59
C ASP A 223 1.89 -1.99 -6.45
N ARG A 224 2.30 -0.91 -5.79
CA ARG A 224 2.68 0.34 -6.46
C ARG A 224 3.90 0.21 -7.37
N PHE A 225 4.83 -0.71 -7.10
CA PHE A 225 6.01 -0.87 -7.96
C PHE A 225 5.67 -1.53 -9.30
N ALA A 226 4.50 -2.20 -9.40
CA ALA A 226 3.97 -2.74 -10.64
C ALA A 226 3.21 -1.72 -11.50
N LEU A 227 2.89 -0.54 -10.95
CA LEU A 227 2.17 0.51 -11.68
C LEU A 227 3.10 1.28 -12.65
N PRO A 228 2.54 1.95 -13.68
CA PRO A 228 3.31 2.84 -14.55
C PRO A 228 4.09 3.92 -13.79
N SER A 229 3.54 4.39 -12.67
CA SER A 229 4.22 5.24 -11.71
C SER A 229 4.02 4.72 -10.28
N PRO A 230 5.08 4.54 -9.49
CA PRO A 230 4.96 4.05 -8.11
C PRO A 230 4.64 5.16 -7.10
N HIS A 231 4.47 6.41 -7.55
CA HIS A 231 4.27 7.56 -6.66
C HIS A 231 2.85 7.59 -6.07
N GLN A 232 2.76 8.05 -4.82
CA GLN A 232 1.50 8.21 -4.12
C GLN A 232 1.37 9.61 -3.52
N ALA A 233 0.16 10.17 -3.60
CA ALA A 233 -0.27 11.30 -2.81
C ALA A 233 -1.31 10.86 -1.77
N THR A 234 -1.07 11.16 -0.50
CA THR A 234 -2.05 10.96 0.58
C THR A 234 -2.53 12.31 1.08
N ILE A 235 -3.84 12.57 0.94
CA ILE A 235 -4.44 13.86 1.32
C ILE A 235 -5.52 13.60 2.36
N ALA A 236 -5.37 14.17 3.54
CA ALA A 236 -6.43 14.13 4.55
C ALA A 236 -6.33 15.25 5.58
N ALA A 237 -7.48 15.70 6.07
CA ALA A 237 -7.55 16.62 7.19
C ALA A 237 -6.87 16.05 8.46
N THR A 238 -6.49 16.94 9.37
CA THR A 238 -6.02 16.58 10.71
C THR A 238 -7.00 15.63 11.40
N GLY A 239 -6.47 14.56 12.01
CA GLY A 239 -7.28 13.49 12.61
C GLY A 239 -8.01 12.58 11.61
N GLY A 240 -7.81 12.77 10.30
CA GLY A 240 -8.40 11.98 9.22
C GLY A 240 -7.84 10.57 9.04
N GLY A 241 -6.82 10.18 9.82
CA GLY A 241 -6.24 8.83 9.81
C GLY A 241 -4.95 8.65 9.00
N LYS A 242 -4.25 9.74 8.65
CA LYS A 242 -2.99 9.71 7.87
C LYS A 242 -1.91 8.84 8.52
N THR A 243 -1.46 9.21 9.72
CA THR A 243 -0.43 8.49 10.47
C THR A 243 -0.80 7.03 10.68
N TYR A 244 -2.09 6.73 10.89
CA TYR A 244 -2.59 5.37 11.05
C TYR A 244 -2.44 4.54 9.77
N GLN A 245 -2.92 5.06 8.62
CA GLN A 245 -2.78 4.38 7.34
C GLN A 245 -1.31 4.23 6.94
N GLN A 246 -0.51 5.27 7.17
CA GLN A 246 0.91 5.27 6.83
C GLN A 246 1.70 4.27 7.67
N ALA A 247 1.44 4.19 8.98
CA ALA A 247 2.05 3.19 9.86
C ALA A 247 1.72 1.78 9.37
N SER A 248 0.45 1.50 9.03
CA SER A 248 0.05 0.20 8.48
C SER A 248 0.77 -0.13 7.17
N ALA A 249 0.88 0.83 6.25
CA ALA A 249 1.61 0.64 5.00
C ALA A 249 3.10 0.36 5.23
N LEU A 250 3.77 1.11 6.11
CA LEU A 250 5.19 0.92 6.47
C LEU A 250 5.44 -0.46 7.06
N LEU A 251 4.58 -0.91 7.98
CA LEU A 251 4.67 -2.24 8.59
C LEU A 251 4.53 -3.35 7.56
N GLN A 252 3.57 -3.23 6.65
CA GLN A 252 3.38 -4.21 5.57
C GLN A 252 4.59 -4.25 4.64
N ARG A 253 5.13 -3.09 4.22
CA ARG A 253 6.34 -3.02 3.39
C ARG A 253 7.55 -3.66 4.09
N PHE A 254 7.72 -3.40 5.38
CA PHE A 254 8.77 -3.99 6.19
C PHE A 254 8.61 -5.52 6.34
N ALA A 255 7.39 -5.98 6.64
CA ALA A 255 7.06 -7.40 6.77
C ALA A 255 7.24 -8.14 5.43
N HIS A 256 6.88 -7.53 4.31
CA HIS A 256 7.11 -8.08 2.97
C HIS A 256 8.58 -8.03 2.57
N GLY A 257 9.39 -7.15 3.16
CA GLY A 257 10.77 -6.91 2.74
C GLY A 257 10.90 -6.40 1.30
N SER A 258 9.85 -5.75 0.79
CA SER A 258 9.74 -5.40 -0.62
C SER A 258 10.65 -4.22 -1.01
N CYS A 259 10.96 -3.33 -0.06
CA CYS A 259 11.71 -2.11 -0.30
C CYS A 259 12.38 -1.59 0.97
N ASP A 260 13.41 -0.76 0.80
CA ASP A 260 13.97 0.04 1.90
C ASP A 260 13.07 1.23 2.21
N LEU A 261 13.06 1.69 3.46
CA LEU A 261 12.15 2.71 3.96
C LEU A 261 12.92 3.95 4.40
N CYS A 262 12.55 5.12 3.87
CA CYS A 262 13.08 6.40 4.29
C CYS A 262 11.93 7.37 4.61
N VAL A 263 11.81 7.81 5.85
CA VAL A 263 10.76 8.73 6.31
C VAL A 263 11.37 10.07 6.66
N LEU A 264 10.86 11.14 6.04
CA LEU A 264 11.10 12.51 6.46
C LEU A 264 9.94 12.95 7.35
N ASP A 265 10.24 13.22 8.60
CA ASP A 265 9.28 13.56 9.64
C ASP A 265 9.46 15.02 10.07
N PRO A 266 8.70 15.98 9.50
CA PRO A 266 8.79 17.37 9.92
C PRO A 266 8.01 17.70 11.21
N LYS A 267 7.37 16.73 11.88
CA LYS A 267 6.43 17.02 12.96
C LYS A 267 6.59 16.11 14.18
N ASP A 268 7.02 16.69 15.30
CA ASP A 268 6.96 16.15 16.66
C ASP A 268 7.42 14.69 16.84
N GLN A 269 8.29 14.19 15.95
CA GLN A 269 8.82 12.83 15.99
C GLN A 269 7.72 11.75 15.99
N GLU A 270 6.60 11.98 15.29
CA GLU A 270 5.46 11.05 15.22
C GLU A 270 5.86 9.64 14.77
N TYR A 271 6.89 9.52 13.91
CA TYR A 271 7.35 8.22 13.39
C TYR A 271 8.45 7.57 14.22
N ARG A 272 9.02 8.25 15.21
CA ARG A 272 10.20 7.78 15.94
C ARG A 272 9.97 6.43 16.60
N THR A 273 8.89 6.30 17.38
CA THR A 273 8.57 5.04 18.06
C THR A 273 8.31 3.90 17.08
N LEU A 274 7.64 4.18 15.95
CA LEU A 274 7.40 3.18 14.91
C LEU A 274 8.73 2.72 14.30
N ILE A 275 9.62 3.65 13.97
CA ILE A 275 10.89 3.35 13.30
C ILE A 275 11.86 2.63 14.25
N GLU A 276 12.12 3.19 15.43
CA GLU A 276 13.11 2.63 16.36
C GLU A 276 12.64 1.32 17.00
N THR A 277 11.41 1.28 17.50
CA THR A 277 10.87 0.14 18.26
C THR A 277 10.12 -0.84 17.36
N GLY A 278 9.27 -0.34 16.46
CA GLY A 278 8.44 -1.19 15.60
C GLY A 278 9.20 -1.80 14.42
N LEU A 279 10.11 -1.04 13.80
CA LEU A 279 10.82 -1.47 12.60
C LEU A 279 12.30 -1.75 12.85
N GLY A 280 12.82 -1.49 14.06
CA GLY A 280 14.25 -1.65 14.38
C GLY A 280 15.18 -0.73 13.60
N GLY A 281 14.65 0.30 12.95
CA GLY A 281 15.37 1.22 12.09
C GLY A 281 16.20 2.26 12.85
N THR A 282 16.88 3.10 12.08
CA THR A 282 17.66 4.23 12.57
C THR A 282 16.83 5.50 12.48
N TYR A 283 16.69 6.25 13.57
CA TYR A 283 15.99 7.54 13.58
C TYR A 283 16.98 8.66 13.89
N LEU A 284 17.17 9.58 12.94
CA LEU A 284 18.16 10.63 13.02
C LEU A 284 17.50 11.97 13.29
N VAL A 285 17.97 12.66 14.34
CA VAL A 285 17.53 14.02 14.65
C VAL A 285 18.49 15.01 14.03
N LEU A 286 18.03 15.79 13.07
CA LEU A 286 18.80 16.87 12.51
C LEU A 286 18.58 18.13 13.34
N SER A 287 19.66 18.62 13.96
CA SER A 287 19.66 19.86 14.71
C SER A 287 21.05 20.46 14.69
N ALA A 288 21.19 21.75 15.03
CA ALA A 288 22.50 22.40 15.13
C ALA A 288 23.40 21.83 16.27
N GLN A 289 22.82 20.99 17.14
CA GLN A 289 23.52 20.28 18.22
C GLN A 289 23.75 18.80 17.89
N ALA A 290 23.15 18.30 16.81
CA ALA A 290 23.30 16.91 16.41
C ALA A 290 24.75 16.63 15.99
N GLU A 291 25.21 15.42 16.30
CA GLU A 291 26.52 14.93 15.83
C GLU A 291 26.50 14.57 14.33
N LEU A 292 25.40 14.80 13.62
CA LEU A 292 25.20 14.43 12.21
C LEU A 292 25.17 15.64 11.32
N GLN A 293 25.71 15.46 10.11
CA GLN A 293 25.99 16.59 9.24
C GLN A 293 25.58 16.39 7.81
N LEU A 294 25.16 17.49 7.20
CA LEU A 294 24.60 17.55 5.88
C LEU A 294 25.52 18.39 4.98
N ASN A 295 26.60 17.78 4.49
CA ASN A 295 27.49 18.47 3.56
C ASN A 295 26.79 18.63 2.19
N PRO A 296 26.51 19.87 1.71
CA PRO A 296 25.86 20.12 0.43
C PRO A 296 26.68 19.69 -0.78
N LEU A 297 27.98 19.44 -0.61
CA LEU A 297 28.88 19.00 -1.68
C LEU A 297 28.95 17.47 -1.77
N THR A 298 28.13 16.74 -1.02
CA THR A 298 28.09 15.28 -1.09
C THR A 298 27.55 14.80 -2.44
N LEU A 299 28.24 13.83 -3.04
CA LEU A 299 27.87 13.19 -4.30
C LEU A 299 27.48 11.74 -4.06
N PRO A 300 26.59 11.15 -4.88
CA PRO A 300 26.29 9.73 -4.79
C PRO A 300 27.49 8.90 -5.27
N TRP A 301 28.05 8.06 -4.39
CA TRP A 301 29.17 7.17 -4.68
C TRP A 301 28.91 5.76 -4.12
N GLY A 302 29.65 4.77 -4.60
CA GLY A 302 29.51 3.38 -4.19
C GLY A 302 30.07 2.40 -5.21
N GLU A 303 29.38 1.29 -5.40
CA GLU A 303 29.75 0.25 -6.37
C GLU A 303 29.78 0.78 -7.81
N ALA A 304 30.52 0.10 -8.69
CA ALA A 304 30.66 0.47 -10.10
C ALA A 304 29.31 0.64 -10.84
N ALA A 305 28.28 -0.12 -10.43
CA ALA A 305 26.93 0.00 -10.98
C ALA A 305 26.28 1.37 -10.72
N VAL A 306 26.61 2.02 -9.59
CA VAL A 306 26.15 3.38 -9.27
C VAL A 306 26.73 4.36 -10.28
N GLY A 307 28.06 4.35 -10.47
CA GLY A 307 28.73 5.22 -11.45
C GLY A 307 28.18 5.04 -12.87
N ALA A 308 27.99 3.78 -13.31
CA ALA A 308 27.42 3.47 -14.62
C ALA A 308 25.97 3.97 -14.78
N ARG A 309 25.13 3.86 -13.74
CA ARG A 309 23.76 4.38 -13.77
C ARG A 309 23.75 5.91 -13.86
N LEU A 310 24.60 6.58 -13.07
CA LEU A 310 24.69 8.04 -13.07
C LEU A 310 25.20 8.58 -14.41
N ALA A 311 26.16 7.90 -15.04
CA ALA A 311 26.67 8.28 -16.37
C ALA A 311 25.57 8.30 -17.44
N ARG A 312 24.55 7.43 -17.33
CA ARG A 312 23.39 7.40 -18.24
C ARG A 312 22.45 8.59 -18.05
N LEU A 313 22.46 9.24 -16.88
CA LEU A 313 21.64 10.44 -16.65
C LEU A 313 22.18 11.64 -17.44
N GLN A 314 23.45 11.64 -17.85
CA GLN A 314 24.10 12.73 -18.60
C GLN A 314 23.97 14.09 -17.90
N ILE A 315 23.98 14.11 -16.56
CA ILE A 315 23.93 15.30 -15.73
C ILE A 315 25.24 15.43 -14.95
N ASP A 316 25.93 16.57 -15.05
CA ASP A 316 27.08 16.86 -14.17
C ASP A 316 26.58 17.21 -12.76
N LEU A 317 26.65 16.24 -11.85
CA LEU A 317 26.20 16.42 -10.47
C LEU A 317 27.05 17.45 -9.71
N ARG A 318 28.33 17.64 -10.06
CA ARG A 318 29.19 18.66 -9.41
C ARG A 318 28.71 20.05 -9.77
N ALA A 319 28.40 20.29 -11.05
CA ALA A 319 27.83 21.56 -11.50
C ALA A 319 26.49 21.83 -10.80
N ARG A 320 25.66 20.79 -10.60
CA ARG A 320 24.43 20.91 -9.82
C ARG A 320 24.68 21.27 -8.35
N ARG A 321 25.69 20.68 -7.70
CA ARG A 321 26.11 21.07 -6.33
C ARG A 321 26.61 22.50 -6.27
N ALA A 322 27.43 22.90 -7.23
CA ALA A 322 27.94 24.26 -7.33
C ALA A 322 26.80 25.28 -7.52
N ALA A 323 25.83 24.98 -8.38
CA ALA A 323 24.64 25.79 -8.58
C ALA A 323 23.76 25.88 -7.32
N LEU A 324 23.58 24.77 -6.59
CA LEU A 324 22.86 24.75 -5.31
C LEU A 324 23.55 25.65 -4.29
N VAL A 325 24.86 25.48 -4.08
CA VAL A 325 25.64 26.30 -3.13
C VAL A 325 25.59 27.77 -3.52
N LYS A 326 25.80 28.09 -4.81
CA LYS A 326 25.65 29.45 -5.34
C LYS A 326 24.29 30.04 -5.00
N HIS A 327 23.20 29.30 -5.27
CA HIS A 327 21.85 29.76 -4.99
C HIS A 327 21.60 30.00 -3.49
N LEU A 328 22.05 29.09 -2.63
CA LEU A 328 21.90 29.22 -1.18
C LEU A 328 22.66 30.42 -0.63
N VAL A 329 23.92 30.59 -1.03
CA VAL A 329 24.77 31.70 -0.59
C VAL A 329 24.22 33.03 -1.11
N ALA A 330 23.87 33.12 -2.40
CA ALA A 330 23.30 34.33 -2.99
C ALA A 330 21.95 34.72 -2.35
N SER A 331 21.07 33.74 -2.10
CA SER A 331 19.78 33.96 -1.46
C SER A 331 19.94 34.49 -0.04
N GLU A 332 20.86 33.95 0.75
CA GLU A 332 21.11 34.43 2.12
C GLU A 332 21.80 35.80 2.15
N ALA A 333 22.67 36.08 1.19
CA ALA A 333 23.31 37.37 1.03
C ALA A 333 22.28 38.46 0.71
N LEU A 334 21.36 38.17 -0.24
CA LEU A 334 20.24 39.04 -0.58
C LEU A 334 19.30 39.28 0.62
N ALA A 335 18.94 38.24 1.36
CA ALA A 335 18.07 38.34 2.53
C ALA A 335 18.65 39.24 3.65
N ARG A 336 19.98 39.41 3.69
CA ARG A 336 20.69 40.31 4.61
C ARG A 336 20.98 41.69 4.03
N GLY A 337 20.53 41.98 2.81
CA GLY A 337 20.76 43.26 2.14
C GLY A 337 22.15 43.42 1.53
N MET A 338 22.87 42.31 1.32
CA MET A 338 24.21 42.28 0.72
C MET A 338 24.21 41.40 -0.55
N PRO A 339 23.56 41.82 -1.65
CA PRO A 339 23.47 41.00 -2.85
C PRO A 339 24.86 40.72 -3.45
N LEU A 340 25.08 39.48 -3.88
CA LEU A 340 26.31 39.12 -4.59
C LEU A 340 26.33 39.71 -5.99
N SER A 341 27.51 40.14 -6.46
CA SER A 341 27.71 40.47 -7.87
C SER A 341 27.75 39.20 -8.72
N GLY A 342 27.43 39.31 -10.02
CA GLY A 342 27.53 38.18 -10.95
C GLY A 342 28.95 37.61 -11.05
N ALA A 343 29.99 38.45 -10.85
CA ALA A 343 31.38 38.00 -10.77
C ALA A 343 31.64 37.17 -9.50
N ALA A 344 31.11 37.58 -8.35
CA ALA A 344 31.24 36.84 -7.10
C ALA A 344 30.51 35.47 -7.16
N GLU A 345 29.33 35.43 -7.77
CA GLU A 345 28.59 34.20 -8.02
C GLU A 345 29.36 33.21 -8.92
N ALA A 346 29.94 33.71 -10.01
CA ALA A 346 30.76 32.91 -10.93
C ALA A 346 32.04 32.40 -10.24
N GLN A 347 32.69 33.24 -9.43
CA GLN A 347 33.89 32.87 -8.67
C GLN A 347 33.60 31.78 -7.64
N LEU A 348 32.45 31.84 -6.96
CA LEU A 348 32.01 30.78 -6.04
C LEU A 348 31.81 29.45 -6.77
N GLU A 349 31.13 29.46 -7.91
CA GLU A 349 30.88 28.26 -8.72
C GLU A 349 32.18 27.63 -9.23
N GLU A 350 33.09 28.43 -9.79
CA GLU A 350 34.41 27.98 -10.25
C GLU A 350 35.22 27.37 -9.10
N THR A 351 35.18 27.99 -7.91
CA THR A 351 35.93 27.50 -6.76
C THR A 351 35.39 26.17 -6.23
N VAL A 352 34.07 25.98 -6.20
CA VAL A 352 33.47 24.67 -5.85
C VAL A 352 33.95 23.58 -6.81
N LEU A 353 33.94 23.85 -8.12
CA LEU A 353 34.41 22.90 -9.13
C LEU A 353 35.91 22.62 -9.01
N ALA A 354 36.72 23.63 -8.71
CA ALA A 354 38.16 23.48 -8.46
C ALA A 354 38.43 22.60 -7.21
N CYS A 355 37.66 22.76 -6.14
CA CYS A 355 37.76 21.93 -4.94
C CYS A 355 37.44 20.46 -5.21
N TYR A 356 36.44 20.17 -6.08
CA TYR A 356 36.20 18.79 -6.53
C TYR A 356 37.40 18.24 -7.33
N ALA A 357 37.93 19.02 -8.27
CA ALA A 357 39.05 18.60 -9.10
C ALA A 357 40.31 18.30 -8.27
N GLN A 358 40.57 19.07 -7.22
CA GLN A 358 41.68 18.83 -6.27
C GLN A 358 41.56 17.50 -5.52
N ARG A 359 40.34 16.97 -5.34
CA ARG A 359 40.06 15.64 -4.75
C ARG A 359 39.98 14.53 -5.81
N GLY A 360 40.33 14.82 -7.06
CA GLY A 360 40.26 13.88 -8.18
C GLY A 360 38.86 13.61 -8.71
N ILE A 361 37.86 14.43 -8.33
CA ILE A 361 36.45 14.25 -8.72
C ILE A 361 36.19 15.04 -10.01
N THR A 362 35.92 14.32 -11.10
CA THR A 362 35.70 14.87 -12.46
C THR A 362 34.22 14.82 -12.86
N SER A 363 33.88 15.19 -14.10
CA SER A 363 32.51 15.03 -14.62
C SER A 363 32.10 13.57 -14.80
N ASP A 364 33.06 12.64 -14.79
CA ASP A 364 32.79 11.20 -14.81
C ASP A 364 32.37 10.70 -13.43
N PRO A 365 31.12 10.21 -13.26
CA PRO A 365 30.63 9.70 -11.98
C PRO A 365 31.41 8.51 -11.42
N THR A 366 32.22 7.81 -12.23
CA THR A 366 33.09 6.73 -11.73
C THR A 366 34.21 7.23 -10.82
N THR A 367 34.49 8.54 -10.85
CA THR A 367 35.49 9.19 -9.98
C THR A 367 34.93 9.61 -8.62
N PHE A 368 33.63 9.44 -8.37
CA PHE A 368 32.98 9.90 -7.13
C PHE A 368 33.30 8.97 -5.96
N HIS A 369 33.68 9.56 -4.82
CA HIS A 369 34.02 8.85 -3.60
C HIS A 369 33.60 9.65 -2.35
N ALA A 370 33.89 9.10 -1.17
CA ALA A 370 33.50 9.68 0.11
C ALA A 370 34.23 10.98 0.47
N ASP A 371 35.45 11.17 -0.03
CA ASP A 371 36.33 12.29 0.32
C ASP A 371 36.02 13.53 -0.54
N VAL A 372 34.80 14.06 -0.39
CA VAL A 372 34.36 15.28 -1.07
C VAL A 372 34.85 16.54 -0.33
N PRO A 373 35.00 17.68 -1.03
CA PRO A 373 35.20 18.97 -0.36
C PRO A 373 33.99 19.33 0.52
N ASP A 374 34.21 20.22 1.48
CA ASP A 374 33.16 20.89 2.25
C ASP A 374 33.21 22.41 2.01
N LEU A 375 32.22 23.15 2.51
CA LEU A 375 32.20 24.61 2.31
C LEU A 375 33.34 25.34 3.05
N ARG A 376 33.96 24.73 4.07
CA ARG A 376 35.17 25.30 4.70
C ARG A 376 36.36 25.23 3.75
N THR A 377 36.53 24.12 3.05
CA THR A 377 37.52 23.94 1.99
C THR A 377 37.30 24.97 0.88
N VAL A 378 36.05 25.19 0.47
CA VAL A 378 35.69 26.20 -0.54
C VAL A 378 36.02 27.62 -0.05
N ALA A 379 35.67 27.97 1.19
CA ALA A 379 35.99 29.27 1.76
C ALA A 379 37.50 29.52 1.85
N GLN A 380 38.29 28.51 2.26
CA GLN A 380 39.75 28.61 2.29
C GLN A 380 40.35 28.81 0.88
N ALA A 381 39.83 28.08 -0.12
CA ALA A 381 40.28 28.24 -1.50
C ALA A 381 39.91 29.62 -2.07
N LEU A 382 38.76 30.18 -1.70
CA LEU A 382 38.35 31.53 -2.07
C LEU A 382 39.21 32.61 -1.40
N ALA A 383 39.57 32.43 -0.12
CA ALA A 383 40.41 33.37 0.62
C ALA A 383 41.82 33.54 0.02
N ALA A 384 42.31 32.53 -0.72
CA ALA A 384 43.58 32.61 -1.44
C ALA A 384 43.54 33.50 -2.70
N ARG A 385 42.37 34.04 -3.06
CA ARG A 385 42.15 34.89 -4.25
C ARG A 385 41.47 36.20 -3.81
N PRO A 386 41.64 37.30 -4.56
CA PRO A 386 40.80 38.49 -4.38
C PRO A 386 39.33 38.11 -4.55
N HIS A 387 38.49 38.46 -3.59
CA HIS A 387 37.05 38.20 -3.62
C HIS A 387 36.29 39.34 -2.91
N ASP A 388 34.99 39.43 -3.17
CA ASP A 388 34.12 40.46 -2.60
C ASP A 388 33.83 40.20 -1.11
N ALA A 389 33.84 41.26 -0.29
CA ALA A 389 33.48 41.20 1.13
C ALA A 389 32.06 40.66 1.35
N ALA A 390 31.13 40.89 0.41
CA ALA A 390 29.79 40.33 0.48
C ALA A 390 29.79 38.79 0.36
N LEU A 391 30.67 38.23 -0.48
CA LEU A 391 30.81 36.79 -0.63
C LEU A 391 31.41 36.15 0.62
N ASP A 392 32.41 36.80 1.22
CA ASP A 392 33.05 36.31 2.45
C ASP A 392 32.06 36.31 3.63
N ALA A 393 31.33 37.41 3.81
CA ALA A 393 30.28 37.52 4.83
C ALA A 393 29.17 36.47 4.64
N ALA A 394 28.76 36.23 3.39
CA ALA A 394 27.75 35.23 3.09
C ALA A 394 28.26 33.80 3.36
N LEU A 395 29.48 33.46 2.96
CA LEU A 395 30.08 32.13 3.19
C LEU A 395 30.34 31.84 4.67
N THR A 396 30.69 32.87 5.46
CA THR A 396 30.90 32.74 6.91
C THR A 396 29.67 32.11 7.60
N LEU A 397 28.45 32.40 7.14
CA LEU A 397 27.22 31.79 7.66
C LEU A 397 27.16 30.28 7.43
N PHE A 398 27.73 29.82 6.32
CA PHE A 398 27.73 28.42 5.94
C PHE A 398 28.92 27.66 6.53
N THR A 399 29.99 28.33 6.98
CA THR A 399 31.20 27.70 7.54
C THR A 399 31.23 27.73 9.07
N GLU A 400 30.63 28.76 9.67
CA GLU A 400 30.62 29.03 11.12
C GLU A 400 29.19 29.02 11.70
N GLY A 401 29.09 29.18 13.03
CA GLY A 401 27.80 29.29 13.73
C GLY A 401 26.95 28.01 13.73
N SER A 402 25.63 28.18 13.90
CA SER A 402 24.66 27.06 13.97
C SER A 402 24.57 26.30 12.65
N LEU A 403 24.47 27.01 11.53
CA LEU A 403 24.42 26.43 10.20
C LEU A 403 25.74 25.74 9.85
N GLY A 404 26.90 26.39 10.06
CA GLY A 404 28.20 25.75 9.83
C GLY A 404 28.40 24.44 10.61
N ARG A 405 27.93 24.35 11.86
CA ARG A 405 27.99 23.08 12.63
C ARG A 405 27.14 21.95 12.02
N LEU A 406 26.02 22.30 11.38
CA LEU A 406 25.16 21.35 10.68
C LEU A 406 25.78 20.87 9.35
N LEU A 407 26.62 21.68 8.72
CA LEU A 407 27.21 21.38 7.41
C LEU A 407 28.62 20.74 7.47
N HIS A 408 29.40 20.94 8.55
CA HIS A 408 30.85 20.62 8.59
C HIS A 408 31.36 19.81 9.77
N GLY A 409 32.19 18.79 9.51
CA GLY A 409 32.71 17.84 10.51
C GLY A 409 32.75 16.37 10.04
N ASN A 410 32.83 15.43 11.00
CA ASN A 410 33.34 14.07 10.78
C ASN A 410 32.28 12.96 10.73
N ARG A 411 31.00 13.31 10.78
CA ARG A 411 29.88 12.35 10.80
C ARG A 411 28.80 12.77 9.79
N PRO A 412 29.05 12.52 8.48
CA PRO A 412 28.08 12.83 7.45
C PRO A 412 26.82 11.96 7.60
N LEU A 413 25.69 12.48 7.15
CA LEU A 413 24.48 11.70 6.97
C LEU A 413 24.73 10.49 6.06
N PRO A 414 24.16 9.32 6.40
CA PRO A 414 24.43 8.11 5.65
C PRO A 414 23.75 8.15 4.29
N LEU A 415 24.52 8.06 3.20
CA LEU A 415 23.96 7.95 1.85
C LEU A 415 23.30 6.59 1.58
N ALA A 416 23.63 5.58 2.39
CA ALA A 416 22.98 4.27 2.39
C ALA A 416 21.96 4.21 3.52
N ILE A 417 20.74 3.75 3.24
CA ILE A 417 19.74 3.50 4.28
C ILE A 417 20.28 2.37 5.18
N PRO A 418 20.49 2.61 6.49
CA PRO A 418 21.01 1.58 7.38
C PRO A 418 20.06 0.39 7.51
N PRO A 419 20.57 -0.85 7.58
CA PRO A 419 19.74 -2.03 7.79
C PRO A 419 19.01 -1.96 9.14
N SER A 420 17.80 -2.51 9.18
CA SER A 420 17.06 -2.67 10.42
C SER A 420 17.74 -3.66 11.35
N ARG A 421 17.70 -3.37 12.66
CA ARG A 421 18.13 -4.27 13.73
C ARG A 421 17.24 -5.52 13.87
N LEU A 422 15.99 -5.45 13.39
CA LEU A 422 15.04 -6.56 13.41
C LEU A 422 15.10 -7.38 12.10
N ARG A 423 15.57 -6.77 11.01
CA ARG A 423 15.61 -7.40 9.68
C ARG A 423 16.76 -6.85 8.83
N ALA A 424 17.83 -7.64 8.70
CA ALA A 424 19.07 -7.21 8.04
C ALA A 424 18.93 -6.99 6.52
N ASP A 425 17.92 -7.58 5.87
CA ASP A 425 17.65 -7.41 4.44
C ASP A 425 16.81 -6.17 4.10
N VAL A 426 16.38 -5.38 5.09
CA VAL A 426 15.57 -4.17 4.87
C VAL A 426 16.21 -2.97 5.55
N GLY A 427 16.51 -1.94 4.78
CA GLY A 427 16.94 -0.64 5.28
C GLY A 427 15.77 0.16 5.86
N VAL A 428 15.95 0.79 7.03
CA VAL A 428 14.94 1.69 7.62
C VAL A 428 15.61 2.91 8.23
N LEU A 429 15.30 4.09 7.66
CA LEU A 429 15.80 5.39 8.11
C LEU A 429 14.65 6.37 8.34
N GLY A 430 14.61 7.00 9.51
CA GLY A 430 13.80 8.18 9.80
C GLY A 430 14.68 9.40 9.97
N ILE A 431 14.22 10.56 9.48
CA ILE A 431 14.91 11.83 9.63
C ILE A 431 13.92 12.86 10.17
N ASP A 432 14.18 13.33 11.37
CA ASP A 432 13.42 14.41 12.01
C ASP A 432 13.84 15.77 11.44
N LEU A 433 12.86 16.52 10.96
CA LEU A 433 12.99 17.88 10.45
C LEU A 433 12.26 18.91 11.33
N SER A 434 11.62 18.48 12.44
CA SER A 434 10.77 19.31 13.29
C SER A 434 11.52 20.50 13.90
N ALA A 435 12.77 20.31 14.32
CA ALA A 435 13.62 21.36 14.85
C ALA A 435 13.79 22.56 13.89
N PHE A 436 13.60 22.33 12.59
CA PHE A 436 13.76 23.37 11.57
C PHE A 436 12.43 23.94 11.11
N VAL A 437 11.41 23.09 10.93
CA VAL A 437 10.07 23.54 10.53
C VAL A 437 9.42 24.36 11.64
N GLN A 438 9.67 24.01 12.89
CA GLN A 438 9.11 24.69 14.07
C GLN A 438 10.09 25.68 14.73
N GLY A 439 11.38 25.62 14.38
CA GLY A 439 12.41 26.48 14.98
C GLY A 439 12.23 27.96 14.61
N GLN A 440 12.79 28.88 15.40
CA GLN A 440 12.71 30.32 15.14
C GLN A 440 13.82 30.87 14.22
N ASP A 441 14.79 30.02 13.83
CA ASP A 441 15.90 30.43 12.97
C ASP A 441 15.46 30.52 11.50
N GLN A 442 15.18 31.75 11.06
CA GLN A 442 14.75 32.03 9.69
C GLN A 442 15.79 31.63 8.63
N THR A 443 17.09 31.61 8.98
CA THR A 443 18.16 31.17 8.05
C THR A 443 18.02 29.67 7.79
N LEU A 444 17.86 28.88 8.86
CA LEU A 444 17.67 27.42 8.75
C LEU A 444 16.40 27.07 7.99
N GLN A 445 15.30 27.78 8.24
CA GLN A 445 14.04 27.58 7.53
C GLN A 445 14.15 27.81 6.02
N ARG A 446 15.02 28.73 5.58
CA ARG A 446 15.24 29.01 4.14
C ARG A 446 16.20 28.01 3.50
N VAL A 447 17.28 27.63 4.19
CA VAL A 447 18.37 26.83 3.64
C VAL A 447 18.06 25.33 3.67
N LEU A 448 17.52 24.81 4.78
CA LEU A 448 17.43 23.37 4.97
C LEU A 448 16.49 22.62 4.05
N PRO A 449 15.31 23.13 3.68
CA PRO A 449 14.45 22.41 2.74
C PRO A 449 15.16 22.09 1.44
N ALA A 450 16.01 22.99 0.94
CA ALA A 450 16.83 22.77 -0.25
C ALA A 450 17.90 21.69 -0.03
N LEU A 451 18.58 21.72 1.13
CA LEU A 451 19.61 20.74 1.48
C LEU A 451 19.05 19.33 1.69
N ILE A 452 17.91 19.22 2.37
CA ILE A 452 17.23 17.94 2.59
C ILE A 452 16.73 17.37 1.28
N ALA A 453 16.14 18.21 0.44
CA ALA A 453 15.72 17.81 -0.89
C ALA A 453 16.90 17.28 -1.72
N ASP A 454 18.04 17.98 -1.70
CA ASP A 454 19.24 17.54 -2.39
C ASP A 454 19.82 16.23 -1.83
N TYR A 455 19.85 16.08 -0.50
CA TYR A 455 20.26 14.85 0.16
C TYR A 455 19.39 13.65 -0.22
N VAL A 456 18.06 13.83 -0.20
CA VAL A 456 17.11 12.78 -0.57
C VAL A 456 17.30 12.36 -2.03
N MET A 457 17.54 13.31 -2.93
CA MET A 457 17.90 13.01 -4.32
C MET A 457 19.22 12.24 -4.39
N THR A 458 20.20 12.58 -3.56
CA THR A 458 21.50 11.89 -3.48
C THR A 458 21.33 10.44 -3.05
N VAL A 459 20.53 10.18 -2.01
CA VAL A 459 20.20 8.83 -1.53
C VAL A 459 19.49 8.04 -2.62
N ALA A 460 18.48 8.63 -3.28
CA ALA A 460 17.76 8.02 -4.39
C ALA A 460 18.68 7.66 -5.58
N MET A 461 19.57 8.59 -5.96
CA MET A 461 20.53 8.41 -7.06
C MET A 461 21.64 7.41 -6.73
N ARG A 462 22.05 7.29 -5.46
CA ARG A 462 22.97 6.25 -5.01
C ARG A 462 22.30 4.89 -5.04
N GLY A 463 21.04 4.80 -4.61
CA GLY A 463 20.27 3.56 -4.52
C GLY A 463 20.91 2.51 -3.61
N THR A 464 20.20 1.41 -3.42
CA THR A 464 20.63 0.30 -2.56
C THR A 464 20.64 -1.04 -3.30
N GLY A 465 20.38 -1.03 -4.62
CA GLY A 465 20.11 -2.24 -5.41
C GLY A 465 18.71 -2.81 -5.18
N ARG A 466 17.93 -2.23 -4.26
CA ARG A 466 16.54 -2.57 -3.95
C ARG A 466 15.63 -1.38 -4.25
N PRO A 467 14.32 -1.61 -4.46
CA PRO A 467 13.34 -0.56 -4.44
C PRO A 467 13.37 0.18 -3.10
N MET A 468 13.11 1.48 -3.12
CA MET A 468 13.06 2.34 -1.94
C MET A 468 11.70 3.04 -1.90
N GLU A 469 11.08 3.12 -0.73
CA GLU A 469 9.96 4.02 -0.50
C GLU A 469 10.45 5.22 0.32
N LEU A 470 10.36 6.40 -0.29
CA LEU A 470 10.58 7.70 0.34
C LEU A 470 9.23 8.28 0.75
N ILE A 471 9.07 8.53 2.05
CA ILE A 471 7.87 9.14 2.61
C ILE A 471 8.21 10.54 3.06
N ILE A 472 7.47 11.52 2.57
CA ILE A 472 7.57 12.93 2.96
C ILE A 472 6.25 13.28 3.64
N ASP A 473 6.24 13.24 4.98
CA ASP A 473 5.07 13.70 5.73
C ASP A 473 5.02 15.24 5.77
N GLU A 474 3.82 15.81 5.87
CA GLU A 474 3.53 17.25 5.86
C GLU A 474 4.42 18.03 4.86
N ALA A 475 4.40 17.58 3.61
CA ALA A 475 5.36 18.00 2.60
C ALA A 475 5.29 19.48 2.20
N TRP A 476 4.36 20.28 2.73
CA TRP A 476 4.32 21.72 2.53
C TRP A 476 5.65 22.40 2.89
N ALA A 477 6.37 21.88 3.89
CA ALA A 477 7.68 22.38 4.30
C ALA A 477 8.72 22.29 3.17
N VAL A 478 8.61 21.28 2.32
CA VAL A 478 9.51 21.06 1.17
C VAL A 478 8.93 21.71 -0.10
N LEU A 479 7.64 21.50 -0.38
CA LEU A 479 6.93 21.97 -1.58
C LEU A 479 6.87 23.49 -1.71
N ASN A 480 6.89 24.24 -0.61
CA ASN A 480 6.85 25.71 -0.65
C ASN A 480 8.19 26.34 -1.05
N THR A 481 9.28 25.58 -1.06
CA THR A 481 10.59 26.09 -1.49
C THR A 481 10.86 25.75 -2.96
N ALA A 482 11.58 26.62 -3.67
CA ALA A 482 11.91 26.38 -5.08
C ALA A 482 12.75 25.10 -5.28
N ALA A 483 13.75 24.87 -4.42
CA ALA A 483 14.61 23.69 -4.48
C ALA A 483 13.88 22.39 -4.11
N GLY A 484 13.02 22.44 -3.07
CA GLY A 484 12.21 21.29 -2.67
C GLY A 484 11.18 20.91 -3.74
N ALA A 485 10.50 21.89 -4.31
CA ALA A 485 9.60 21.73 -5.44
C ALA A 485 10.30 21.05 -6.64
N GLN A 486 11.44 21.58 -7.08
CA GLN A 486 12.22 21.00 -8.18
C GLN A 486 12.68 19.57 -7.90
N THR A 487 13.02 19.26 -6.65
CA THR A 487 13.44 17.91 -6.26
C THR A 487 12.27 16.94 -6.32
N ILE A 488 11.11 17.31 -5.77
CA ILE A 488 9.90 16.48 -5.81
C ILE A 488 9.47 16.23 -7.25
N GLU A 489 9.53 17.27 -8.10
CA GLU A 489 9.27 17.14 -9.54
C GLU A 489 10.26 16.18 -10.21
N LEU A 490 11.55 16.29 -9.91
CA LEU A 490 12.56 15.40 -10.48
C LEU A 490 12.38 13.95 -9.99
N LEU A 491 12.03 13.76 -8.72
CA LEU A 491 11.71 12.44 -8.18
C LEU A 491 10.46 11.85 -8.82
N ALA A 492 9.44 12.65 -9.12
CA ALA A 492 8.26 12.19 -9.85
C ALA A 492 8.60 11.69 -11.26
N ARG A 493 9.57 12.32 -11.93
CA ARG A 493 9.98 11.93 -13.29
C ARG A 493 10.97 10.76 -13.30
N LEU A 494 11.93 10.76 -12.38
CA LEU A 494 13.04 9.80 -12.37
C LEU A 494 12.82 8.63 -11.41
N GLY A 495 11.93 8.75 -10.43
CA GLY A 495 11.79 7.80 -9.33
C GLY A 495 11.64 6.37 -9.80
N ARG A 496 10.79 6.12 -10.81
CA ARG A 496 10.66 4.79 -11.43
C ARG A 496 11.99 4.22 -11.94
N SER A 497 12.76 5.02 -12.69
CA SER A 497 14.07 4.58 -13.22
C SER A 497 15.12 4.35 -12.12
N LEU A 498 14.95 5.01 -10.97
CA LEU A 498 15.81 4.87 -9.79
C LEU A 498 15.34 3.75 -8.84
N GLY A 499 14.16 3.15 -9.08
CA GLY A 499 13.54 2.20 -8.16
C GLY A 499 12.95 2.85 -6.91
N VAL A 500 12.63 4.14 -6.97
CA VAL A 500 12.13 4.93 -5.82
C VAL A 500 10.64 5.22 -5.99
N ALA A 501 9.84 4.70 -5.06
CA ALA A 501 8.47 5.15 -4.82
C ALA A 501 8.50 6.36 -3.89
N VAL A 502 7.75 7.42 -4.24
CA VAL A 502 7.64 8.60 -3.38
C VAL A 502 6.21 8.72 -2.90
N THR A 503 6.03 8.87 -1.60
CA THR A 503 4.76 9.07 -0.94
C THR A 503 4.76 10.47 -0.31
N VAL A 504 3.97 11.38 -0.88
CA VAL A 504 3.80 12.73 -0.34
C VAL A 504 2.50 12.80 0.44
N ILE A 505 2.60 13.20 1.70
CA ILE A 505 1.46 13.30 2.61
C ILE A 505 1.22 14.78 2.93
N THR A 506 -0.04 15.21 2.81
CA THR A 506 -0.46 16.60 3.04
C THR A 506 -1.84 16.66 3.71
N GLN A 507 -2.18 17.81 4.29
CA GLN A 507 -3.51 18.04 4.85
C GLN A 507 -4.58 18.32 3.81
N GLN A 508 -4.21 19.03 2.74
CA GLN A 508 -5.16 19.55 1.76
C GLN A 508 -4.57 19.51 0.36
N ILE A 509 -5.42 19.20 -0.62
CA ILE A 509 -4.98 19.15 -2.02
C ILE A 509 -4.40 20.47 -2.51
N ARG A 510 -4.87 21.60 -1.97
CA ARG A 510 -4.37 22.95 -2.32
C ARG A 510 -2.85 23.08 -2.21
N GLU A 511 -2.20 22.34 -1.31
CA GLU A 511 -0.74 22.41 -1.09
C GLU A 511 0.05 21.91 -2.31
N PHE A 512 -0.57 21.08 -3.15
CA PHE A 512 -0.02 20.72 -4.45
C PHE A 512 -0.38 21.71 -5.56
N LEU A 513 -1.50 22.43 -5.44
CA LEU A 513 -2.03 23.28 -6.50
C LEU A 513 -1.40 24.68 -6.48
N VAL A 514 -1.16 25.22 -5.28
CA VAL A 514 -0.69 26.59 -5.07
C VAL A 514 0.37 26.66 -3.99
N ARG A 515 1.23 27.67 -4.08
CA ARG A 515 2.26 28.01 -3.08
C ARG A 515 2.23 29.51 -2.78
N ARG A 516 2.80 29.90 -1.64
CA ARG A 516 2.96 31.32 -1.29
C ARG A 516 4.35 31.82 -1.67
N VAL A 517 4.41 32.99 -2.30
CA VAL A 517 5.64 33.72 -2.59
C VAL A 517 5.44 35.15 -2.09
N GLY A 518 6.04 35.47 -0.93
CA GLY A 518 5.66 36.66 -0.17
C GLY A 518 4.17 36.60 0.21
N ASP A 519 3.43 37.67 -0.07
CA ASP A 519 1.99 37.77 0.18
C ASP A 519 1.13 37.23 -0.96
N GLN A 520 1.73 36.78 -2.06
CA GLN A 520 1.00 36.29 -3.24
C GLN A 520 0.84 34.77 -3.23
N VAL A 521 -0.35 34.31 -3.65
CA VAL A 521 -0.62 32.90 -3.93
C VAL A 521 -0.39 32.68 -5.42
N VAL A 522 0.53 31.78 -5.76
CA VAL A 522 0.91 31.46 -7.14
C VAL A 522 0.73 29.97 -7.42
N PRO A 523 0.52 29.55 -8.67
CA PRO A 523 0.45 28.13 -9.02
C PRO A 523 1.71 27.36 -8.60
N ASN A 524 1.52 26.15 -8.06
CA ASN A 524 2.59 25.24 -7.70
C ASN A 524 2.80 24.20 -8.80
N ALA A 525 3.55 24.58 -9.84
CA ALA A 525 3.80 23.72 -11.01
C ALA A 525 4.42 22.36 -10.64
N ALA A 526 5.35 22.35 -9.67
CA ALA A 526 5.99 21.12 -9.22
C ALA A 526 5.02 20.20 -8.44
N GLY A 527 4.21 20.77 -7.55
CA GLY A 527 3.18 20.03 -6.82
C GLY A 527 2.14 19.42 -7.76
N MET A 528 1.70 20.18 -8.77
CA MET A 528 0.80 19.68 -9.81
C MET A 528 1.47 18.58 -10.65
N THR A 529 2.72 18.77 -11.06
CA THR A 529 3.47 17.76 -11.82
C THR A 529 3.62 16.47 -11.01
N PHE A 530 3.88 16.57 -9.70
CA PHE A 530 3.94 15.40 -8.83
C PHE A 530 2.59 14.66 -8.78
N LEU A 531 1.49 15.39 -8.55
CA LEU A 531 0.15 14.81 -8.57
C LEU A 531 -0.19 14.15 -9.90
N ASP A 532 0.16 14.77 -11.02
CA ASP A 532 -0.12 14.25 -12.36
C ASP A 532 0.71 13.00 -12.69
N ASN A 533 1.83 12.80 -11.98
CA ASN A 533 2.64 11.60 -12.04
C ASN A 533 2.31 10.60 -10.91
N CYS A 534 1.31 10.84 -10.06
CA CYS A 534 0.85 9.85 -9.09
C CYS A 534 -0.21 8.94 -9.71
N GLU A 535 0.13 7.66 -9.87
CA GLU A 535 -0.86 6.66 -10.23
C GLU A 535 -1.74 6.29 -9.01
N THR A 536 -1.28 6.57 -7.80
CA THR A 536 -2.03 6.26 -6.56
C THR A 536 -2.34 7.54 -5.79
N ILE A 537 -3.63 7.85 -5.59
CA ILE A 537 -4.04 9.00 -4.78
C ILE A 537 -5.02 8.54 -3.72
N LEU A 538 -4.66 8.70 -2.46
CA LEU A 538 -5.49 8.34 -1.32
C LEU A 538 -6.08 9.60 -0.67
N LEU A 539 -7.38 9.78 -0.84
CA LEU A 539 -8.15 10.85 -0.21
C LEU A 539 -8.88 10.27 1.01
N LEU A 540 -8.50 10.67 2.23
CA LEU A 540 -9.29 10.33 3.42
C LEU A 540 -10.27 11.47 3.74
N ARG A 541 -10.74 11.55 4.99
CA ARG A 541 -11.61 12.64 5.45
C ARG A 541 -11.01 14.02 5.12
N GLN A 542 -11.75 14.84 4.39
CA GLN A 542 -11.41 16.24 4.10
C GLN A 542 -12.12 17.20 5.08
N LEU A 543 -11.59 18.41 5.25
CA LEU A 543 -12.29 19.47 6.01
C LEU A 543 -13.51 19.96 5.24
N ARG A 544 -14.61 20.21 5.95
CA ARG A 544 -15.78 20.89 5.39
C ARG A 544 -15.70 22.38 5.71
N PRO A 545 -16.09 23.27 4.78
CA PRO A 545 -16.26 24.69 5.10
C PRO A 545 -17.25 24.87 6.25
N ALA A 546 -16.93 25.76 7.19
CA ALA A 546 -17.72 25.96 8.41
C ALA A 546 -19.07 26.68 8.17
N ARG A 547 -19.30 27.27 6.99
CA ARG A 547 -20.52 28.01 6.63
C ARG A 547 -20.92 27.72 5.19
N ALA A 548 -22.23 27.59 4.94
CA ALA A 548 -22.78 27.62 3.59
C ALA A 548 -22.51 29.02 2.99
N GLY A 549 -21.83 29.10 1.85
CA GLY A 549 -21.50 30.35 1.16
C GLY A 549 -20.04 30.81 1.21
N VAL A 550 -19.10 30.01 1.74
CA VAL A 550 -17.68 30.17 1.39
C VAL A 550 -17.55 29.91 -0.11
N GLN A 551 -16.79 30.76 -0.83
CA GLN A 551 -16.56 30.57 -2.27
C GLN A 551 -16.17 29.12 -2.56
N ASP A 552 -16.82 28.50 -3.56
CA ASP A 552 -16.61 27.09 -3.93
C ASP A 552 -15.13 26.77 -4.17
N ASP A 553 -14.35 27.78 -4.57
CA ASP A 553 -12.91 27.72 -4.82
C ASP A 553 -12.07 27.34 -3.58
N ASP A 554 -12.55 27.57 -2.35
CA ASP A 554 -11.82 27.24 -1.12
C ASP A 554 -12.20 25.87 -0.52
N ASN A 555 -13.18 25.18 -1.12
CA ASN A 555 -13.63 23.89 -0.62
C ASN A 555 -12.66 22.78 -1.05
N PRO A 556 -11.94 22.10 -0.13
CA PRO A 556 -10.93 21.09 -0.49
C PRO A 556 -11.51 19.91 -1.28
N ILE A 557 -12.79 19.59 -1.06
CA ILE A 557 -13.48 18.52 -1.78
C ILE A 557 -13.72 18.93 -3.23
N LEU A 558 -14.16 20.18 -3.47
CA LEU A 558 -14.40 20.67 -4.83
C LEU A 558 -13.08 20.90 -5.58
N GLN A 559 -12.05 21.41 -4.91
CA GLN A 559 -10.70 21.49 -5.48
C GLN A 559 -10.19 20.10 -5.91
N ALA A 560 -10.37 19.09 -5.06
CA ALA A 560 -10.03 17.72 -5.39
C ALA A 560 -10.87 17.18 -6.55
N ALA A 561 -12.17 17.45 -6.55
CA ALA A 561 -13.07 17.05 -7.62
C ALA A 561 -12.66 17.62 -8.98
N THR A 562 -12.36 18.92 -9.03
CA THR A 562 -11.92 19.60 -10.25
C THR A 562 -10.56 19.08 -10.72
N LYS A 563 -9.58 18.94 -9.82
CA LYS A 563 -8.23 18.48 -10.21
C LYS A 563 -8.22 17.01 -10.64
N LEU A 564 -8.97 16.16 -9.95
CA LEU A 564 -8.92 14.70 -10.13
C LEU A 564 -10.05 14.16 -11.03
N GLY A 565 -10.98 15.02 -11.44
CA GLY A 565 -12.11 14.64 -12.31
C GLY A 565 -13.14 13.76 -11.63
N LEU A 566 -13.47 14.04 -10.36
CA LEU A 566 -14.38 13.20 -9.58
C LEU A 566 -15.85 13.35 -10.01
N THR A 567 -16.59 12.25 -10.03
CA THR A 567 -18.03 12.24 -10.32
C THR A 567 -18.87 12.74 -9.13
N PRO A 568 -20.14 13.15 -9.33
CA PRO A 568 -21.02 13.55 -8.22
C PRO A 568 -21.17 12.48 -7.12
N GLY A 569 -21.13 11.19 -7.49
CA GLY A 569 -21.17 10.08 -6.55
C GLY A 569 -19.91 10.00 -5.67
N GLU A 570 -18.74 10.18 -6.27
CA GLU A 570 -17.45 10.22 -5.57
C GLU A 570 -17.31 11.43 -4.66
N ILE A 571 -17.76 12.61 -5.12
CA ILE A 571 -17.83 13.83 -4.29
C ILE A 571 -18.70 13.57 -3.06
N THR A 572 -19.87 12.95 -3.28
CA THR A 572 -20.79 12.59 -2.20
C THR A 572 -20.15 11.61 -1.23
N TRP A 573 -19.46 10.57 -1.72
CA TRP A 573 -18.71 9.64 -0.89
C TRP A 573 -17.61 10.33 -0.07
N LEU A 574 -16.77 11.12 -0.72
CA LEU A 574 -15.65 11.82 -0.08
C LEU A 574 -16.13 12.79 1.01
N SER A 575 -17.28 13.46 0.80
CA SER A 575 -17.91 14.33 1.80
C SER A 575 -18.37 13.61 3.07
N ARG A 576 -18.66 12.30 2.95
CA ARG A 576 -19.11 11.43 4.05
C ARG A 576 -17.98 10.67 4.72
N CYS A 577 -16.77 10.69 4.15
CA CYS A 577 -15.60 10.06 4.73
C CYS A 577 -15.32 10.58 6.15
N ARG A 578 -15.02 9.65 7.05
CA ARG A 578 -14.87 9.87 8.49
C ARG A 578 -13.96 8.82 9.12
N ARG A 579 -13.55 9.11 10.36
CA ARG A 579 -12.92 8.16 11.27
C ARG A 579 -13.96 7.77 12.33
N ASP A 580 -14.14 6.48 12.57
CA ASP A 580 -15.06 5.93 13.56
C ASP A 580 -14.44 4.75 14.35
N ALA A 581 -15.29 3.96 15.01
CA ALA A 581 -14.87 2.83 15.83
C ALA A 581 -14.23 1.73 14.99
N ASP A 582 -14.80 1.40 13.82
CA ASP A 582 -14.29 0.29 13.01
C ASP A 582 -13.21 0.71 12.00
N GLY A 583 -12.92 2.00 11.83
CA GLY A 583 -11.76 2.42 11.04
C GLY A 583 -11.82 3.84 10.48
N VAL A 584 -11.23 3.99 9.30
CA VAL A 584 -11.20 5.22 8.51
C VAL A 584 -11.80 4.93 7.15
N THR A 585 -12.64 5.83 6.65
CA THR A 585 -13.16 5.78 5.28
C THR A 585 -12.43 6.78 4.39
N GLY A 586 -12.25 6.41 3.13
CA GLY A 586 -11.57 7.22 2.14
C GLY A 586 -11.94 6.81 0.71
N LEU A 587 -11.36 7.50 -0.26
CA LEU A 587 -11.42 7.22 -1.67
C LEU A 587 -10.00 6.98 -2.17
N LEU A 588 -9.72 5.78 -2.66
CA LEU A 588 -8.46 5.46 -3.30
C LEU A 588 -8.64 5.58 -4.81
N LEU A 589 -7.83 6.41 -5.47
CA LEU A 589 -7.71 6.44 -6.92
C LEU A 589 -6.49 5.61 -7.33
N VAL A 590 -6.69 4.67 -8.25
CA VAL A 590 -5.61 3.97 -8.94
C VAL A 590 -5.75 4.28 -10.43
N GLY A 591 -4.81 5.06 -10.97
CA GLY A 591 -4.95 5.72 -12.26
C GLY A 591 -6.17 6.65 -12.24
N ARG A 592 -7.24 6.26 -12.94
CA ARG A 592 -8.54 6.97 -12.94
C ARG A 592 -9.67 6.19 -12.32
N GLU A 593 -9.41 5.02 -11.73
CA GLU A 593 -10.42 4.18 -11.12
C GLU A 593 -10.64 4.59 -9.64
N PRO A 594 -11.83 5.09 -9.28
CA PRO A 594 -12.16 5.40 -7.91
C PRO A 594 -12.63 4.17 -7.15
N ILE A 595 -12.01 3.92 -5.99
CA ILE A 595 -12.33 2.78 -5.13
C ILE A 595 -12.74 3.32 -3.74
N PRO A 596 -14.05 3.31 -3.41
CA PRO A 596 -14.52 3.60 -2.07
C PRO A 596 -13.90 2.61 -1.08
N LEU A 597 -13.15 3.12 -0.11
CA LEU A 597 -12.30 2.33 0.77
C LEU A 597 -12.72 2.49 2.23
N ARG A 598 -12.72 1.38 2.95
CA ARG A 598 -12.65 1.36 4.41
C ARG A 598 -11.35 0.73 4.86
N ILE A 599 -10.56 1.50 5.60
CA ILE A 599 -9.32 1.06 6.24
C ILE A 599 -9.69 0.64 7.66
N PRO A 600 -9.80 -0.67 7.96
CA PRO A 600 -10.18 -1.12 9.28
C PRO A 600 -9.12 -0.69 10.30
N ARG A 601 -9.48 -0.58 11.58
CA ARG A 601 -8.46 -0.47 12.63
C ARG A 601 -7.62 -1.74 12.69
N ALA A 602 -6.31 -1.58 12.86
CA ALA A 602 -5.38 -2.67 12.99
C ALA A 602 -5.73 -3.38 14.31
N PRO A 603 -5.82 -4.71 14.33
CA PRO A 603 -5.99 -5.44 15.58
C PRO A 603 -4.84 -5.07 16.51
N ALA A 604 -5.14 -4.77 17.77
CA ALA A 604 -4.11 -4.58 18.76
C ALA A 604 -3.43 -5.93 19.05
N PRO A 605 -2.09 -6.02 19.18
CA PRO A 605 -1.07 -5.01 18.94
C PRO A 605 -0.30 -5.29 17.63
N ILE A 606 0.05 -4.21 16.95
CA ILE A 606 0.82 -4.12 15.69
C ILE A 606 2.06 -5.04 15.62
N HIS A 607 2.67 -5.41 16.75
CA HIS A 607 3.81 -6.34 16.78
C HIS A 607 3.49 -7.76 16.32
N ALA A 608 2.23 -8.18 16.35
CA ALA A 608 1.80 -9.50 15.86
C ALA A 608 1.88 -9.62 14.33
N LEU A 609 1.96 -8.50 13.61
CA LEU A 609 2.13 -8.47 12.15
C LEU A 609 3.60 -8.53 11.72
N ILE A 610 4.55 -8.53 12.66
CA ILE A 610 5.99 -8.62 12.39
C ILE A 610 6.42 -10.07 12.64
N PRO A 611 6.67 -10.88 11.61
CA PRO A 611 7.19 -12.23 11.81
C PRO A 611 8.54 -12.17 12.54
N GLY A 612 8.65 -12.79 13.72
CA GLY A 612 9.92 -12.94 14.44
C GLY A 612 10.08 -12.12 15.74
N ALA A 613 9.13 -11.27 16.13
CA ALA A 613 9.15 -10.65 17.46
C ALA A 613 8.69 -11.67 18.52
N ARG A 614 9.58 -12.08 19.44
CA ARG A 614 9.20 -12.87 20.61
C ARG A 614 8.20 -12.07 21.44
N THR A 615 7.02 -12.65 21.67
CA THR A 615 6.01 -12.11 22.57
C THR A 615 6.63 -11.95 23.97
N PRO A 616 6.66 -10.75 24.57
CA PRO A 616 6.86 -10.66 26.01
C PRO A 616 5.65 -11.32 26.69
N ALA A 617 5.92 -12.21 27.64
CA ALA A 617 4.88 -12.85 28.43
C ALA A 617 3.98 -11.79 29.06
N ALA A 618 2.66 -11.99 29.01
CA ALA A 618 1.69 -11.10 29.63
C ALA A 618 2.02 -10.95 31.13
N PRO A 619 1.96 -9.74 31.70
CA PRO A 619 2.06 -9.57 33.14
C PRO A 619 0.86 -10.27 33.81
N PRO A 620 1.04 -10.87 35.00
CA PRO A 620 -0.07 -11.45 35.75
C PRO A 620 -1.09 -10.37 36.11
N PRO A 621 -2.39 -10.72 36.22
CA PRO A 621 -3.42 -9.75 36.57
C PRO A 621 -3.23 -9.24 38.01
N ASP A 622 -3.33 -7.93 38.18
CA ASP A 622 -3.24 -7.24 39.47
C ASP A 622 -4.37 -7.66 40.42
N GLU A 623 -4.00 -8.26 41.57
CA GLU A 623 -4.88 -8.48 42.73
C GLU A 623 -5.02 -7.20 43.56
N GLU A 624 -5.70 -6.17 43.04
CA GLU A 624 -6.11 -5.01 43.84
C GLU A 624 -7.55 -4.59 43.49
N ALA A 625 -8.51 -5.40 43.90
CA ALA A 625 -9.93 -5.00 43.99
C ALA A 625 -10.69 -5.89 44.99
N ALA A 626 -10.18 -5.98 46.22
CA ALA A 626 -10.88 -6.65 47.32
C ALA A 626 -10.58 -6.02 48.68
N ASP A 627 -10.57 -4.69 48.79
CA ASP A 627 -10.69 -4.07 50.12
C ASP A 627 -11.26 -2.64 50.04
N ALA A 628 -12.58 -2.52 49.97
CA ALA A 628 -13.29 -1.27 50.20
C ALA A 628 -14.70 -1.58 50.70
N GLY A 629 -14.81 -1.96 51.97
CA GLY A 629 -16.10 -2.28 52.57
C GLY A 629 -16.11 -2.47 54.07
N ALA A 630 -15.60 -1.50 54.86
CA ALA A 630 -16.07 -1.26 56.23
C ALA A 630 -15.48 0.03 56.82
N VAL A 631 -16.32 1.04 57.05
CA VAL A 631 -16.08 2.06 58.09
C VAL A 631 -17.28 1.99 59.04
N PRO A 632 -17.07 1.79 60.36
CA PRO A 632 -18.03 2.16 61.37
C PRO A 632 -17.63 3.47 62.07
N THR A 633 -18.65 4.31 62.28
CA THR A 633 -18.79 5.51 63.12
C THR A 633 -17.93 6.74 62.82
#